data_AF-A0A0P1ECL0-F1
#
_entry.id   AF-A0A0P1ECL0-F1
#
_cell.length_a   1.000
_cell.length_b   1.000
_cell.length_c   1.000
_cell.angle_alpha   90.00
_cell.angle_beta   90.00
_cell.angle_gamma   90.00
#
_symmetry.space_group_name_H-M   'P 1'
#
loop_
_entity.id
_entity.type
_entity.pdbx_description
1 polymer ?
#
loop_
_entity_poly.entity_id
_entity_poly.type
_entity_poly.pdbx_seq_one_letter_code
_entity_poly.pdbx_strand_id
1 'polypeptide(L)' 'MTRLRLFGIVSLFFAALSGLSEHLFYGGVGPNGVLHESFFLPLTFILAAIGVVVIVASLFQSRRD' A
#
# COMPACT_ATOMS: atom_id res chain seq x y z
N MET A 1 17.83 10.76 3.15
CA MET A 1 16.39 10.42 3.07
C MET A 1 15.66 11.21 4.15
N THR A 2 14.71 12.06 3.79
CA THR A 2 13.84 12.71 4.79
C THR A 2 12.97 11.66 5.48
N ARG A 3 12.62 11.89 6.76
CA ARG A 3 11.81 10.95 7.56
C ARG A 3 10.46 10.62 6.87
N LEU A 4 9.88 11.60 6.16
CA LEU A 4 8.67 11.39 5.35
C LEU A 4 8.88 10.38 4.21
N ARG A 5 9.98 10.49 3.44
CA ARG A 5 10.25 9.54 2.34
C ARG A 5 10.42 8.12 2.87
N LEU A 6 11.14 7.97 3.98
CA LEU A 6 11.32 6.65 4.60
C LEU A 6 9.96 6.07 5.04
N PHE A 7 9.14 6.86 5.72
CA PHE A 7 7.79 6.42 6.12
C PHE A 7 6.93 6.00 4.92
N GLY A 8 6.93 6.79 3.84
CA GLY A 8 6.20 6.47 2.62
C GLY A 8 6.67 5.17 1.97
N ILE A 9 7.99 4.96 1.86
CA ILE A 9 8.57 3.71 1.32
C ILE A 9 8.21 2.51 2.19
N VAL A 10 8.31 2.63 3.51
CA VAL A 10 7.94 1.55 4.44
C VAL A 10 6.45 1.22 4.33
N SER A 11 5.58 2.23 4.22
CA SER A 11 4.14 2.02 4.01
C SER A 11 3.85 1.27 2.71
N LEU A 12 4.51 1.64 1.60
CA LEU A 12 4.38 0.94 0.32
C LEU A 12 4.90 -0.49 0.39
N PHE A 13 5.98 -0.73 1.13
CA PHE A 13 6.49 -2.09 1.35
C PHE A 13 5.47 -2.96 2.08
N PHE A 14 4.86 -2.48 3.16
CA PHE A 14 3.79 -3.21 3.84
C PHE A 14 2.52 -3.38 3.01
N ALA A 15 2.19 -2.40 2.15
CA ALA A 15 1.12 -2.54 1.19
C ALA A 15 1.40 -3.71 0.23
N ALA A 16 2.62 -3.80 -0.32
CA ALA A 16 3.01 -4.89 -1.21
C ALA A 16 2.97 -6.26 -0.50
N LEU A 17 3.44 -6.34 0.75
CA LEU A 17 3.33 -7.55 1.57
C LEU A 17 1.88 -7.97 1.83
N SER A 18 1.00 -7.00 2.07
CA SER A 18 -0.42 -7.26 2.28
C SER A 18 -1.07 -7.77 0.99
N GLY A 19 -0.76 -7.15 -0.15
CA GLY A 19 -1.27 -7.59 -1.46
C GLY A 19 -0.75 -8.98 -1.85
N LEU A 20 0.51 -9.29 -1.51
CA LEU A 20 1.05 -10.62 -1.70
C LEU A 20 0.36 -11.65 -0.81
N SER A 21 0.13 -11.30 0.46
CA SER A 21 -0.62 -12.15 1.40
C SER A 21 -2.04 -12.41 0.91
N GLU A 22 -2.71 -11.40 0.36
CA GLU A 22 -4.03 -11.55 -0.25
C GLU A 22 -4.00 -12.59 -1.38
N HIS A 23 -3.04 -12.50 -2.28
CA HIS A 23 -2.93 -13.44 -3.38
C HIS A 23 -2.56 -14.87 -2.91
N LEU A 24 -1.70 -14.99 -1.89
CA LEU A 24 -1.25 -16.30 -1.39
C LEU A 24 -2.32 -17.02 -0.56
N PHE A 25 -3.07 -16.29 0.27
CA PHE A 25 -4.03 -16.89 1.20
C PHE A 25 -5.48 -16.88 0.69
N TYR A 26 -5.87 -15.88 -0.10
CA TYR A 26 -7.26 -15.69 -0.53
C TYR A 26 -7.45 -15.87 -2.04
N GLY A 27 -6.38 -15.90 -2.83
CA GLY A 27 -6.43 -16.19 -4.27
C GLY A 27 -7.14 -15.12 -5.12
N GLY A 28 -7.53 -14.00 -4.51
CA GLY A 28 -8.23 -12.90 -5.19
C GLY A 28 -9.68 -13.21 -5.53
N VAL A 29 -10.08 -12.93 -6.77
CA VAL A 29 -11.45 -13.14 -7.25
C VAL A 29 -11.63 -14.61 -7.63
N GLY A 30 -12.58 -15.28 -6.97
CA GLY A 30 -12.86 -16.69 -7.21
C GLY A 30 -13.49 -16.97 -8.58
N PRO A 31 -13.60 -18.25 -9.00
CA PRO A 31 -14.20 -18.64 -10.28
C PRO A 31 -15.68 -18.25 -10.44
N ASN A 32 -16.37 -18.03 -9.31
CA ASN A 32 -17.73 -17.52 -9.25
C ASN A 32 -17.83 -15.99 -9.39
N GLY A 33 -16.70 -15.31 -9.62
CA GLY A 33 -16.63 -13.85 -9.72
C GLY A 33 -16.77 -13.13 -8.37
N VAL A 34 -16.77 -13.86 -7.25
CA VAL A 34 -16.92 -13.27 -5.92
C VAL A 34 -15.54 -13.08 -5.30
N LEU A 35 -15.29 -11.86 -4.83
CA LEU A 35 -14.12 -11.56 -4.01
C LEU A 35 -14.35 -12.11 -2.60
N HIS A 36 -13.42 -12.91 -2.10
CA HIS A 36 -13.51 -13.41 -0.74
C HIS A 36 -13.29 -12.27 0.27
N GLU A 37 -13.97 -12.34 1.41
CA GLU A 37 -13.79 -11.33 2.45
C GLU A 37 -12.42 -11.52 3.11
N SER A 38 -11.58 -10.50 3.01
CA SER A 38 -10.21 -10.52 3.48
C SER A 38 -9.82 -9.18 4.12
N PHE A 39 -8.99 -9.26 5.17
CA PHE A 39 -8.46 -8.05 5.81
C PHE A 39 -7.28 -7.45 5.03
N PHE A 40 -6.54 -8.29 4.30
CA PHE A 40 -5.31 -7.87 3.61
C PHE A 40 -5.60 -6.94 2.43
N LEU A 41 -6.69 -7.15 1.68
CA LEU A 41 -7.02 -6.33 0.53
C LEU A 41 -7.37 -4.88 0.91
N PRO A 42 -8.29 -4.60 1.87
CA PRO A 42 -8.49 -3.24 2.38
C PRO A 42 -7.20 -2.61 2.93
N LEU A 43 -6.42 -3.37 3.69
CA LEU A 43 -5.16 -2.89 4.29
C LEU A 43 -4.14 -2.49 3.21
N THR A 44 -4.04 -3.28 2.13
CA THR A 44 -3.19 -2.98 0.97
C THR A 44 -3.51 -1.61 0.39
N PHE A 45 -4.79 -1.32 0.13
CA PHE A 45 -5.21 -0.05 -0.44
C PHE A 45 -4.94 1.14 0.49
N ILE A 46 -5.25 1.00 1.78
CA ILE A 46 -5.01 2.06 2.77
C ILE A 46 -3.52 2.38 2.86
N LEU A 47 -2.67 1.36 3.02
CA LEU A 47 -1.22 1.54 3.12
C LEU A 47 -0.61 2.06 1.82
N ALA A 48 -1.10 1.62 0.67
CA ALA A 48 -0.67 2.12 -0.63
C ALA A 48 -1.03 3.60 -0.79
N ALA A 49 -2.27 3.97 -0.48
CA ALA A 49 -2.74 5.36 -0.55
C ALA A 49 -1.91 6.27 0.36
N ILE A 50 -1.70 5.87 1.62
CA ILE A 50 -0.85 6.62 2.57
C ILE A 50 0.58 6.75 2.03
N GLY A 51 1.17 5.65 1.56
CA GLY A 51 2.54 5.64 1.04
C GLY A 51 2.72 6.57 -0.16
N VAL A 52 1.80 6.51 -1.13
CA VAL A 52 1.80 7.40 -2.31
C VAL A 52 1.65 8.85 -1.89
N VAL A 53 0.64 9.18 -1.08
CA VAL A 53 0.37 10.56 -0.65
C VAL A 53 1.58 11.15 0.09
N VAL A 54 2.20 10.39 0.99
CA VAL A 54 3.37 10.86 1.75
C VAL A 54 4.58 11.07 0.85
N ILE A 55 4.84 10.17 -0.10
CA ILE A 55 5.94 10.35 -1.07
C ILE A 55 5.69 11.58 -1.92
N VAL A 56 4.49 11.74 -2.47
CA VAL A 56 4.12 12.90 -3.29
C VAL A 56 4.27 14.19 -2.49
N ALA A 57 3.74 14.27 -1.27
CA ALA A 57 3.90 15.42 -0.39
C ALA A 57 5.38 15.73 -0.09
N SER A 58 6.20 14.69 0.13
CA SER A 58 7.64 14.86 0.33
C SER A 58 8.36 15.43 -0.90
N LEU A 59 7.91 15.11 -2.13
CA LEU A 59 8.49 15.67 -3.34
C LEU A 59 8.22 17.17 -3.43
N PHE A 60 7.02 17.61 -3.05
CA PHE A 60 6.69 19.04 -3.00
C PHE A 60 7.42 19.80 -1.89
N GLN A 61 7.62 19.18 -0.72
CA GLN A 61 8.37 19.81 0.38
C GLN A 61 9.86 19.99 0.03
N SER A 62 10.46 18.98 -0.60
CA SER A 62 11.86 19.02 -1.05
C SER A 62 12.15 20.05 -2.17
N ARG A 63 11.11 20.64 -2.78
CA ARG A 63 11.23 21.70 -3.79
C ARG A 63 11.22 23.10 -3.18
N ARG A 64 10.89 23.21 -1.89
CA ARG A 64 10.70 24.48 -1.17
C ARG A 64 11.89 24.83 -0.27
N ASP A 65 12.79 23.87 -0.06
CA ASP A 65 14.11 24.03 0.57
C ASP A 65 15.18 24.23 -0.53
#